data_AF-A0A522RY99-F1
#
_entry.id   AF-A0A522RY99-F1
#
_cell.length_a   1.000
_cell.length_b   1.000
_cell.length_c   1.000
_cell.angle_alpha   90.00
_cell.angle_beta   90.00
_cell.angle_gamma   90.00
#
_symmetry.space_group_name_H-M   'P 1'
#
loop_
_entity.id
_entity.type
_entity.pdbx_description
1 polymer ?
#
loop_
_entity_poly.entity_id
_entity_poly.type
_entity_poly.pdbx_seq_one_letter_code
_entity_poly.pdbx_strand_id
1 'polypeptide(L)'
;MHRSLLAVALVGALPAFATARPPSPHPASSVQAAAVAGQVNAARMEACTHRSDALLDALGKANYSAATAHFDRDMKTRLDAAKLRTAWLGVGAQVGALKARGTPRSFLYQGFSVVATPLQFARGQLTAQVACNGAGQVAGFYIRPRNPGAAG
;
A
#
# COMPACT_ATOMS: atom_id res chain seq x y z
N MET A 1 69.44 -13.14 3.84
CA MET A 1 70.23 -12.12 3.13
C MET A 1 69.78 -10.76 3.62
N HIS A 2 70.74 -10.02 4.18
CA HIS A 2 70.76 -8.64 4.69
C HIS A 2 70.01 -7.62 3.79
N ARG A 3 69.60 -6.39 4.15
CA ARG A 3 69.47 -5.52 5.32
C ARG A 3 68.96 -4.17 4.75
N SER A 4 68.16 -3.45 5.54
CA SER A 4 68.13 -1.99 5.73
C SER A 4 68.09 -0.96 4.58
N LEU A 5 67.02 -0.14 4.65
CA LEU A 5 66.95 1.35 4.69
C LEU A 5 67.53 2.18 3.53
N LEU A 6 66.71 3.10 3.00
CA LEU A 6 66.93 4.56 3.09
C LEU A 6 65.80 5.35 2.41
N ALA A 7 65.31 6.36 3.13
CA ALA A 7 64.39 7.39 2.66
C ALA A 7 65.14 8.48 1.89
N VAL A 8 64.57 9.03 0.82
CA VAL A 8 64.79 10.44 0.42
C VAL A 8 63.54 10.94 -0.32
N ALA A 9 62.96 12.01 0.20
CA ALA A 9 61.88 12.77 -0.41
C ALA A 9 62.42 13.67 -1.53
N LEU A 10 61.60 13.88 -2.58
CA LEU A 10 61.82 14.98 -3.51
C LEU A 10 60.48 15.64 -3.85
N VAL A 11 60.39 16.89 -3.45
CA VAL A 11 59.31 17.85 -3.67
C VAL A 11 59.21 18.14 -5.17
N GLY A 12 58.04 17.89 -5.75
CA GLY A 12 57.69 18.28 -7.12
C GLY A 12 56.37 19.05 -7.11
N ALA A 13 56.43 20.32 -7.52
CA ALA A 13 55.31 21.24 -7.58
C ALA A 13 54.21 20.73 -8.54
N LEU A 14 52.97 20.64 -8.04
CA LEU A 14 51.80 20.34 -8.86
C LEU A 14 51.26 21.65 -9.47
N PRO A 15 51.00 21.71 -10.79
CA PRO A 15 50.28 22.83 -11.38
C PRO A 15 48.83 22.80 -10.90
N ALA A 16 48.29 23.99 -10.63
CA ALA A 16 46.90 24.20 -10.25
C ALA A 16 45.96 23.76 -11.39
N PHE A 17 45.49 22.52 -11.35
CA PHE A 17 44.30 22.13 -12.09
C PHE A 17 43.08 22.66 -11.32
N ALA A 18 42.46 23.70 -11.87
CA ALA A 18 41.13 24.13 -11.49
C ALA A 18 40.20 22.90 -11.54
N THR A 19 39.72 22.48 -10.37
CA THR A 19 38.70 21.45 -10.27
C THR A 19 37.41 22.02 -10.86
N ALA A 20 37.13 21.66 -12.11
CA ALA A 20 35.81 21.86 -12.69
C ALA A 20 34.80 21.14 -11.79
N ARG A 21 34.02 21.92 -11.05
CA ARG A 21 32.95 21.45 -10.17
C ARG A 21 31.93 20.70 -11.03
N PRO A 22 31.58 19.42 -10.72
CA PRO A 22 30.58 18.71 -11.49
C PRO A 22 29.25 19.49 -11.48
N PRO A 23 28.49 19.53 -12.59
CA PRO A 23 27.20 20.20 -12.62
C PRO A 23 26.30 19.58 -11.54
N SER A 24 25.84 20.42 -10.61
CA SER A 24 24.85 20.01 -9.62
C SER A 24 23.60 19.54 -10.36
N PRO A 25 22.96 18.41 -10.01
CA PRO A 25 21.69 18.03 -10.63
C PRO A 25 20.68 19.15 -10.41
N HIS A 26 20.07 19.62 -11.50
CA HIS A 26 19.24 20.83 -11.50
C HIS A 26 17.95 20.61 -10.68
N PRO A 27 17.45 21.64 -9.95
CA PRO A 27 16.25 21.55 -9.10
C PRO A 27 14.95 21.19 -9.88
N ALA A 28 14.90 21.41 -11.19
CA ALA A 28 13.71 21.14 -12.01
C ALA A 28 13.43 19.63 -12.19
N SER A 29 14.46 18.80 -12.38
CA SER A 29 14.28 17.36 -12.65
C SER A 29 13.76 16.60 -11.42
N SER A 30 14.13 17.05 -10.22
CA SER A 30 13.72 16.42 -8.95
C SER A 30 12.24 16.68 -8.62
N VAL A 31 11.75 17.88 -8.93
CA VAL A 31 10.34 18.27 -8.71
C VAL A 31 9.41 17.51 -9.66
N GLN A 32 9.83 17.31 -10.91
CA GLN A 32 9.09 16.56 -11.91
C GLN A 32 8.97 15.07 -11.52
N ALA A 33 10.06 14.46 -11.05
CA ALA A 33 10.03 13.07 -10.58
C ALA A 33 9.10 12.87 -9.37
N ALA A 34 9.10 13.81 -8.41
CA ALA A 34 8.23 13.76 -7.24
C ALA A 34 6.73 13.89 -7.62
N ALA A 35 6.40 14.77 -8.58
CA ALA A 35 5.03 14.93 -9.04
C ALA A 35 4.48 13.65 -9.72
N VAL A 36 5.29 13.01 -10.58
CA VAL A 36 4.91 11.75 -11.24
C VAL A 36 4.70 10.63 -10.22
N ALA A 37 5.58 10.51 -9.23
CA ALA A 37 5.42 9.54 -8.15
C ALA A 37 4.14 9.77 -7.35
N GLY A 38 3.78 11.03 -7.08
CA GLY A 38 2.51 11.41 -6.45
C GLY A 38 1.29 10.98 -7.27
N GLN A 39 1.32 11.20 -8.59
CA GLN A 39 0.23 10.80 -9.49
C GLN A 39 0.07 9.28 -9.57
N VAL A 40 1.17 8.51 -9.65
CA VAL A 40 1.13 7.05 -9.65
C VAL A 40 0.52 6.51 -8.35
N ASN A 41 0.88 7.12 -7.23
CA ASN A 41 0.33 6.76 -5.92
C ASN A 41 -1.17 7.06 -5.83
N ALA A 42 -1.61 8.22 -6.32
CA ALA A 42 -3.04 8.57 -6.37
C ALA A 42 -3.83 7.58 -7.22
N ALA A 43 -3.36 7.29 -8.44
CA ALA A 43 -3.99 6.33 -9.34
C ALA A 43 -4.10 4.93 -8.72
N ARG A 44 -3.06 4.47 -8.02
CA ARG A 44 -3.08 3.17 -7.34
C ARG A 44 -4.06 3.13 -6.18
N MET A 45 -4.16 4.20 -5.40
CA MET A 45 -5.16 4.31 -4.33
C MET A 45 -6.58 4.29 -4.89
N GLU A 46 -6.85 5.02 -5.97
CA GLU A 46 -8.15 5.01 -6.65
C GLU A 46 -8.50 3.61 -7.19
N ALA A 47 -7.55 2.94 -7.86
CA ALA A 47 -7.73 1.57 -8.31
C ALA A 47 -8.05 0.63 -7.14
N CYS A 48 -7.39 0.79 -5.99
CA CYS A 48 -7.68 -0.01 -4.81
C CYS A 48 -9.06 0.29 -4.22
N THR A 49 -9.50 1.57 -4.23
CA THR A 49 -10.85 1.96 -3.82
C THR A 49 -11.90 1.25 -4.67
N HIS A 50 -11.75 1.25 -5.99
CA HIS A 50 -12.65 0.50 -6.88
C HIS A 50 -12.68 -1.01 -6.58
N ARG A 51 -11.53 -1.61 -6.28
CA ARG A 51 -11.46 -3.04 -5.89
C ARG A 51 -12.12 -3.31 -4.54
N SER A 52 -11.94 -2.40 -3.58
CA SER A 52 -12.58 -2.47 -2.27
C SER A 52 -14.10 -2.41 -2.39
N ASP A 53 -14.62 -1.47 -3.18
CA ASP A 53 -16.05 -1.32 -3.40
C ASP A 53 -16.65 -2.55 -4.10
N ALA A 54 -16.00 -3.05 -5.15
CA ALA A 54 -16.44 -4.24 -5.86
C ALA A 54 -16.48 -5.48 -4.94
N LEU A 55 -15.46 -5.64 -4.08
CA LEU A 55 -15.42 -6.71 -3.08
C LEU A 55 -16.60 -6.58 -2.09
N LEU A 56 -16.82 -5.39 -1.52
CA LEU A 56 -17.89 -5.16 -0.55
C LEU A 56 -19.29 -5.28 -1.17
N ASP A 57 -19.46 -4.91 -2.44
CA ASP A 57 -20.68 -5.12 -3.20
C ASP A 57 -20.98 -6.58 -3.42
N ALA A 58 -19.98 -7.35 -3.84
CA ALA A 58 -20.11 -8.77 -4.04
C ALA A 58 -20.46 -9.49 -2.73
N LEU A 59 -19.86 -9.09 -1.60
CA LEU A 59 -20.21 -9.59 -0.27
C LEU A 59 -21.64 -9.27 0.13
N GLY A 60 -22.12 -8.04 -0.13
CA GLY A 60 -23.51 -7.65 0.11
C GLY A 60 -24.52 -8.45 -0.72
N LYS A 61 -24.12 -8.90 -1.91
CA LYS A 61 -24.91 -9.75 -2.82
C LYS A 61 -24.68 -11.25 -2.61
N ALA A 62 -23.94 -11.65 -1.58
CA ALA A 62 -23.51 -13.03 -1.33
C ALA A 62 -22.79 -13.72 -2.53
N ASN A 63 -22.19 -12.92 -3.42
CA ASN A 63 -21.44 -13.42 -4.57
C ASN A 63 -19.94 -13.55 -4.25
N TYR A 64 -19.58 -14.62 -3.56
CA TYR A 64 -18.21 -14.83 -3.07
C TYR A 64 -17.19 -15.15 -4.18
N SER A 65 -17.66 -15.68 -5.31
CA SER A 65 -16.80 -15.87 -6.49
C SER A 65 -16.35 -14.51 -7.04
N ALA A 66 -17.29 -13.59 -7.25
CA ALA A 66 -16.97 -12.23 -7.69
C ALA A 66 -16.11 -11.47 -6.66
N ALA A 67 -16.40 -11.66 -5.37
CA ALA A 67 -15.64 -11.05 -4.27
C ALA A 67 -14.15 -11.41 -4.32
N THR A 68 -13.82 -12.66 -4.67
CA THR A 68 -12.43 -13.16 -4.69
C THR A 68 -11.74 -13.02 -6.05
N ALA A 69 -12.42 -12.52 -7.08
CA ALA A 69 -11.89 -12.48 -8.45
C ALA A 69 -10.55 -11.72 -8.55
N HIS A 70 -10.44 -10.60 -7.82
CA HIS A 70 -9.27 -9.71 -7.83
C HIS A 70 -8.25 -9.97 -6.73
N PHE A 71 -8.41 -11.05 -5.97
CA PHE A 71 -7.41 -11.45 -4.98
C PHE A 71 -6.14 -11.89 -5.70
N ASP A 72 -4.99 -11.56 -5.11
CA ASP A 72 -3.73 -12.16 -5.55
C ASP A 72 -3.70 -13.66 -5.22
N ARG A 73 -2.69 -14.35 -5.75
CA ARG A 73 -2.55 -15.81 -5.62
C ARG A 73 -2.48 -16.26 -4.16
N ASP A 74 -1.71 -15.55 -3.35
CA ASP A 74 -1.44 -15.94 -1.97
C ASP A 74 -2.70 -15.70 -1.11
N MET A 75 -3.40 -14.59 -1.36
CA MET A 75 -4.69 -14.27 -0.73
C MET A 75 -5.78 -15.29 -1.12
N LYS A 76 -5.86 -15.72 -2.39
CA LYS A 76 -6.80 -16.79 -2.81
C LYS A 76 -6.54 -18.12 -2.11
N THR A 77 -5.29 -18.41 -1.79
CA THR A 77 -4.90 -19.65 -1.09
C THR A 77 -5.36 -19.61 0.38
N ARG A 78 -5.26 -18.45 1.02
CA ARG A 78 -5.61 -18.25 2.43
C ARG A 78 -7.10 -17.97 2.65
N LEU A 79 -7.72 -17.21 1.76
CA LEU A 79 -9.09 -16.73 1.83
C LEU A 79 -9.79 -16.90 0.47
N ASP A 80 -10.00 -18.15 0.08
CA ASP A 80 -10.86 -18.50 -1.06
C ASP A 80 -12.33 -18.10 -0.82
N ALA A 81 -13.17 -18.26 -1.85
CA ALA A 81 -14.58 -17.88 -1.80
C ALA A 81 -15.36 -18.60 -0.67
N ALA A 82 -15.03 -19.85 -0.36
CA ALA A 82 -15.71 -20.62 0.67
C ALA A 82 -15.34 -20.11 2.07
N LYS A 83 -14.05 -19.87 2.32
CA LYS A 83 -13.57 -19.28 3.59
C LYS A 83 -14.09 -17.86 3.78
N LEU A 84 -14.10 -17.07 2.71
CA LEU A 84 -14.67 -15.73 2.73
C LEU A 84 -16.16 -15.74 3.09
N ARG A 85 -16.94 -16.67 2.51
CA ARG A 85 -18.34 -16.88 2.87
C ARG A 85 -18.51 -17.16 4.35
N THR A 86 -17.79 -18.15 4.87
CA THR A 86 -17.87 -18.54 6.29
C THR A 86 -17.53 -17.37 7.20
N ALA A 87 -16.44 -16.65 6.91
CA ALA A 87 -16.03 -15.49 7.69
C ALA A 87 -17.09 -14.36 7.67
N TRP A 88 -17.61 -14.03 6.49
CA TRP A 88 -18.62 -12.97 6.33
C TRP A 88 -19.93 -13.29 7.03
N LEU A 89 -20.40 -14.54 6.94
CA LEU A 89 -21.59 -14.99 7.66
C LEU A 89 -21.38 -14.98 9.18
N GLY A 90 -20.18 -15.32 9.65
CA GLY A 90 -19.80 -15.21 11.06
C GLY A 90 -19.92 -13.77 11.58
N VAL A 91 -19.43 -12.79 10.81
CA VAL A 91 -19.61 -11.36 11.14
C VAL A 91 -21.10 -11.02 11.23
N GLY A 92 -21.91 -11.42 10.24
CA GLY A 92 -23.34 -11.17 10.24
C GLY A 92 -24.09 -11.81 11.43
N ALA A 93 -23.68 -13.00 11.85
CA ALA A 93 -24.27 -13.67 13.03
C ALA A 93 -24.01 -12.87 14.31
N GLN A 94 -22.83 -12.25 14.43
CA GLN A 94 -22.44 -11.46 15.59
C GLN A 94 -23.10 -10.08 15.61
N VAL A 95 -23.00 -9.31 14.51
CA VAL A 95 -23.41 -7.89 14.47
C VAL A 95 -24.67 -7.63 13.65
N GLY A 96 -25.32 -8.67 13.13
CA GLY A 96 -26.53 -8.58 12.32
C GLY A 96 -26.26 -8.23 10.86
N ALA A 97 -27.32 -7.90 10.12
CA ALA A 97 -27.21 -7.57 8.70
C ALA A 97 -26.48 -6.23 8.45
N LEU A 98 -25.72 -6.15 7.36
CA LEU A 98 -25.15 -4.91 6.85
C LEU A 98 -26.30 -3.98 6.40
N LYS A 99 -26.29 -2.74 6.87
CA LYS A 99 -27.32 -1.73 6.57
C LYS A 99 -26.80 -0.66 5.61
N ALA A 100 -25.59 -0.18 5.83
CA ALA A 100 -25.00 0.88 5.03
C ALA A 100 -23.47 0.79 5.03
N ARG A 101 -22.85 1.48 4.07
CA ARG A 101 -21.41 1.73 4.01
C ARG A 101 -21.17 3.23 4.10
N GLY A 102 -20.15 3.63 4.86
CA GLY A 102 -19.71 5.02 4.94
C GLY A 102 -18.67 5.35 3.88
N THR A 103 -18.20 6.59 3.90
CA THR A 103 -17.18 7.08 2.97
C THR A 103 -15.85 6.34 3.17
N PRO A 104 -15.26 5.74 2.11
CA PRO A 104 -13.96 5.11 2.20
C PRO A 104 -12.86 6.15 2.40
N ARG A 105 -11.79 5.77 3.10
CA ARG A 105 -10.54 6.52 3.14
C ARG A 105 -9.40 5.66 2.59
N SER A 106 -8.70 6.19 1.58
CA SER A 106 -7.55 5.55 0.98
C SER A 106 -6.25 6.19 1.46
N PHE A 107 -5.26 5.37 1.76
CA PHE A 107 -3.91 5.82 2.14
C PHE A 107 -2.87 4.78 1.75
N LEU A 108 -1.60 5.18 1.73
CA LEU A 108 -0.49 4.24 1.55
C LEU A 108 0.00 3.74 2.91
N TYR A 109 0.29 2.45 2.99
CA TYR A 109 0.89 1.84 4.18
C TYR A 109 1.85 0.75 3.77
N GLN A 110 3.14 0.90 4.14
CA GLN A 110 4.21 -0.08 3.85
C GLN A 110 4.24 -0.56 2.38
N GLY A 111 4.00 0.35 1.43
CA GLY A 111 4.01 0.03 -0.01
C GLY A 111 2.70 -0.57 -0.55
N PHE A 112 1.67 -0.72 0.27
CA PHE A 112 0.31 -1.08 -0.13
C PHE A 112 -0.58 0.14 -0.21
N SER A 113 -1.54 0.12 -1.13
CA SER A 113 -2.69 1.03 -1.08
C SER A 113 -3.74 0.39 -0.19
N VAL A 114 -4.15 1.06 0.87
CA VAL A 114 -5.11 0.57 1.86
C VAL A 114 -6.36 1.43 1.81
N VAL A 115 -7.51 0.78 1.77
CA VAL A 115 -8.83 1.41 1.77
C VAL A 115 -9.57 0.97 3.02
N ALA A 116 -9.90 1.93 3.88
CA ALA A 116 -10.69 1.71 5.08
C ALA A 116 -12.12 2.21 4.86
N THR A 117 -13.08 1.30 4.81
CA THR A 117 -14.50 1.59 4.59
C THR A 117 -15.30 1.31 5.86
N PRO A 118 -15.93 2.33 6.49
CA PRO A 118 -16.85 2.12 7.59
C PRO A 118 -18.07 1.31 7.13
N LEU A 119 -18.46 0.31 7.91
CA LEU A 119 -19.60 -0.55 7.68
C LEU A 119 -20.59 -0.44 8.84
N GLN A 120 -21.83 -0.10 8.52
CA GLN A 120 -22.92 0.02 9.49
C GLN A 120 -23.71 -1.29 9.49
N PHE A 121 -23.67 -2.02 10.60
CA PHE A 121 -24.45 -3.24 10.80
C PHE A 121 -25.60 -2.99 11.79
N ALA A 122 -26.58 -3.90 11.82
CA ALA A 122 -27.75 -3.75 12.69
C ALA A 122 -27.41 -3.63 14.19
N ARG A 123 -26.30 -4.22 14.65
CA ARG A 123 -25.88 -4.27 16.06
C ARG A 123 -24.45 -3.76 16.28
N GLY A 124 -23.96 -2.87 15.42
CA GLY A 124 -22.63 -2.27 15.60
C GLY A 124 -22.03 -1.65 14.34
N GLN A 125 -20.85 -1.05 14.50
CA GLN A 125 -20.07 -0.48 13.40
C GLN A 125 -18.71 -1.16 13.31
N LEU A 126 -18.37 -1.59 12.11
CA LEU A 126 -17.07 -2.20 11.81
C LEU A 126 -16.37 -1.37 10.73
N THR A 127 -15.08 -1.61 10.54
CA THR A 127 -14.31 -1.08 9.41
C THR A 127 -13.80 -2.25 8.60
N ALA A 128 -14.10 -2.26 7.31
CA ALA A 128 -13.41 -3.10 6.34
C ALA A 128 -12.12 -2.42 5.90
N GLN A 129 -11.01 -3.14 5.97
CA GLN A 129 -9.73 -2.71 5.42
C GLN A 129 -9.34 -3.64 4.28
N VAL A 130 -9.14 -3.06 3.11
CA VAL A 130 -8.68 -3.75 1.90
C VAL A 130 -7.31 -3.21 1.55
N ALA A 131 -6.32 -4.09 1.40
CA ALA A 131 -4.97 -3.74 1.01
C ALA A 131 -4.68 -4.27 -0.40
N CYS A 132 -4.21 -3.40 -1.29
CA CYS A 132 -3.84 -3.74 -2.66
C CYS A 132 -2.32 -3.66 -2.88
N ASN A 133 -1.76 -4.70 -3.47
CA ASN A 133 -0.34 -4.81 -3.82
C ASN A 133 0.04 -3.94 -5.03
N GLY A 134 1.32 -3.99 -5.44
CA GLY A 134 1.90 -3.24 -6.56
C GLY A 134 1.10 -3.27 -7.85
N ALA A 135 0.50 -4.42 -8.12
CA ALA A 135 -0.28 -4.70 -9.32
C ALA A 135 -1.76 -4.33 -9.17
N GLY A 136 -2.16 -3.72 -8.05
CA GLY A 136 -3.56 -3.38 -7.77
C GLY A 136 -4.44 -4.59 -7.43
N GLN A 137 -3.85 -5.75 -7.15
CA GLN A 137 -4.59 -6.93 -6.68
C GLN A 137 -4.79 -6.87 -5.17
N VAL A 138 -5.91 -7.41 -4.68
CA VAL A 138 -6.20 -7.47 -3.25
C VAL A 138 -5.30 -8.51 -2.60
N ALA A 139 -4.41 -8.05 -1.73
CA ALA A 139 -3.45 -8.86 -0.99
C ALA A 139 -3.81 -9.00 0.50
N GLY A 140 -4.80 -8.24 0.96
CA GLY A 140 -5.29 -8.30 2.33
C GLY A 140 -6.73 -7.81 2.46
N PHE A 141 -7.49 -8.48 3.32
CA PHE A 141 -8.84 -8.09 3.70
C PHE A 141 -9.05 -8.36 5.19
N TYR A 142 -9.52 -7.34 5.90
CA TYR A 142 -9.73 -7.40 7.34
C TYR A 142 -11.02 -6.71 7.74
N ILE A 143 -11.74 -7.32 8.68
CA ILE A 143 -12.83 -6.68 9.40
C ILE A 143 -12.35 -6.40 10.82
N ARG A 144 -12.53 -5.16 11.28
CA ARG A 144 -12.09 -4.70 12.59
C ARG A 144 -13.23 -3.90 13.26
N PRO A 145 -13.31 -3.86 14.59
CA PRO A 145 -14.13 -2.87 15.27
C PRO A 145 -13.80 -1.46 14.76
N ARG A 146 -14.82 -0.62 14.56
CA ARG A 146 -14.58 0.77 14.17
C ARG A 146 -13.94 1.49 15.35
N ASN A 147 -12.70 1.96 15.19
CA ASN A 147 -12.10 2.90 16.14
C ASN A 147 -12.68 4.30 15.89
N PRO A 148 -13.47 4.88 16.83
CA PRO A 148 -14.04 6.21 16.67
C PRO A 148 -12.98 7.31 16.50
N GLY A 149 -11.76 7.09 17.00
CA GLY A 149 -10.66 8.06 17.00
C GLY A 149 -9.72 8.03 15.78
N ALA A 150 -9.93 7.12 14.82
CA ALA A 150 -9.09 7.05 13.62
C ALA A 150 -9.47 8.07 12.54
N ALA A 151 -10.56 8.82 12.74
CA ALA A 151 -10.91 9.97 11.91
C ALA A 151 -10.28 11.23 12.53
N GLY A 152 -9.04 11.51 12.11
CA GLY A 152 -8.28 12.72 12.41
C GLY A 152 -7.13 12.79 11.43
#